data_AF-A0A9E4LTE8-F1
#
_entry.id   AF-A0A9E4LTE8-F1
#
_cell.length_a   1.000
_cell.length_b   1.000
_cell.length_c   1.000
_cell.angle_alpha   90.00
_cell.angle_beta   90.00
_cell.angle_gamma   90.00
#
_symmetry.space_group_name_H-M   'P 1'
#
loop_
_entity.id
_entity.type
_entity.pdbx_description
1 polymer ?
#
loop_
_entity_poly.entity_id
_entity_poly.type
_entity_poly.pdbx_seq_one_letter_code
_entity_poly.pdbx_strand_id
1 'polypeptide(L)'
;PFGSVPIAEQTVDTAVAELGIACESCHGPAEEHVRVNRNPLRRYAGYGDDDADTTIVQPARLDPARSAEVCGQCHGIWTFRDAADERTANAHGLPYRPGDVLRETRFVAQPKVDGSSDQMRALLAADPEFVRGSFWADGQVRVSGREYNGLIDSPCFADAADPERTMTCLSCHAMHQSAGDPRPTAAWADTHQVDAGREGDGGCAGCHAPIAADVAAHTKHDVDSAGSRCYNCHMPYTSYGLLRAIRSHTVTSPSVQESVEVGRPNACNLCHLDRTLAWTGDWLRAWYGIRPPALEVEERAVAASVLWVLRGDAGLRALAAWHMGWEPAQEASGSGWTVPYLGELLGDPYDAVRYVAAQSLRSLPGLGNLDYDYVAPAAARREAAVDVLRAWRSSPAATERRDARLLYARDGSLDTAAMRRLFDTRDRRPLFLRE
;
A
#
# COMPACT_ATOMS: atom_id res chain seq x y z
N PRO A 1 -36.77 11.48 3.66
CA PRO A 1 -35.38 11.57 3.15
C PRO A 1 -34.82 10.16 3.05
N PHE A 2 -33.82 9.90 2.20
CA PHE A 2 -33.13 8.62 2.27
C PHE A 2 -32.61 8.40 3.70
N GLY A 3 -32.87 7.24 4.29
CA GLY A 3 -32.48 6.91 5.66
C GLY A 3 -33.33 7.52 6.79
N SER A 4 -34.45 8.21 6.51
CA SER A 4 -35.33 8.76 7.56
C SER A 4 -36.37 7.76 8.11
N VAL A 5 -36.52 6.60 7.47
CA VAL A 5 -37.39 5.47 7.88
C VAL A 5 -36.62 4.17 7.61
N PRO A 6 -37.04 2.99 8.09
CA PRO A 6 -36.37 1.73 7.77
C PRO A 6 -36.19 1.52 6.26
N ILE A 7 -35.03 1.03 5.81
CA ILE A 7 -34.72 0.85 4.37
C ILE A 7 -35.77 0.00 3.66
N ALA A 8 -36.32 -1.01 4.33
CA ALA A 8 -37.35 -1.89 3.76
C ALA A 8 -38.68 -1.16 3.42
N GLU A 9 -38.90 0.02 3.98
CA GLU A 9 -40.08 0.87 3.75
C GLU A 9 -39.77 2.03 2.80
N GLN A 10 -38.52 2.18 2.35
CA GLN A 10 -38.12 3.23 1.44
C GLN A 10 -38.30 2.80 -0.01
N THR A 11 -38.95 3.65 -0.80
CA THR A 11 -38.89 3.59 -2.26
C THR A 11 -37.93 4.68 -2.73
N VAL A 12 -36.90 4.29 -3.48
CA VAL A 12 -35.89 5.18 -4.05
C VAL A 12 -35.95 5.12 -5.57
N ASP A 13 -35.96 6.30 -6.19
CA ASP A 13 -35.76 6.46 -7.63
C ASP A 13 -34.33 6.98 -7.84
N THR A 14 -33.43 6.08 -8.24
CA THR A 14 -32.01 6.39 -8.37
C THR A 14 -31.69 6.74 -9.82
N ALA A 15 -31.21 7.96 -10.03
CA ALA A 15 -30.68 8.40 -11.31
C ALA A 15 -29.16 8.56 -11.24
N VAL A 16 -28.48 8.22 -12.33
CA VAL A 16 -27.04 8.44 -12.51
C VAL A 16 -26.83 9.16 -13.84
N ALA A 17 -26.04 10.24 -13.83
CA ALA A 17 -25.75 11.00 -15.04
C ALA A 17 -24.75 10.25 -15.94
N GLU A 18 -23.71 9.65 -15.33
CA GLU A 18 -22.65 8.93 -16.05
C GLU A 18 -22.13 7.75 -15.22
N LEU A 19 -21.82 6.62 -15.89
CA LEU A 19 -21.27 5.43 -15.25
C LEU A 19 -19.74 5.42 -15.33
N GLY A 20 -19.09 5.06 -14.21
CA GLY A 20 -17.64 4.85 -14.12
C GLY A 20 -16.92 5.96 -13.35
N ILE A 21 -15.61 6.04 -13.56
CA ILE A 21 -14.85 7.27 -13.33
C ILE A 21 -14.77 7.97 -14.68
N ALA A 22 -15.54 9.03 -14.84
CA ALA A 22 -15.68 9.71 -16.12
C ALA A 22 -15.23 11.17 -16.07
N CYS A 23 -15.26 11.86 -17.20
CA CYS A 23 -14.64 13.18 -17.37
C CYS A 23 -15.02 14.14 -16.23
N GLU A 24 -16.32 14.26 -15.94
CA GLU A 24 -16.83 15.20 -14.94
C GLU A 24 -16.47 14.83 -13.49
N SER A 25 -16.04 13.59 -13.23
CA SER A 25 -15.56 13.17 -11.90
C SER A 25 -14.27 13.89 -11.50
N CYS A 26 -13.42 14.20 -12.49
CA CYS A 26 -12.13 14.88 -12.30
C CYS A 26 -12.14 16.34 -12.77
N HIS A 27 -12.99 16.66 -13.74
CA HIS A 27 -13.03 17.98 -14.40
C HIS A 27 -14.24 18.85 -13.98
N GLY A 28 -15.12 18.30 -13.14
CA GLY A 28 -16.36 18.95 -12.72
C GLY A 28 -17.42 18.99 -13.83
N PRO A 29 -18.60 19.55 -13.54
CA PRO A 29 -19.71 19.62 -14.51
C PRO A 29 -19.32 20.42 -15.75
N ALA A 30 -19.48 19.82 -16.93
CA ALA A 30 -19.05 20.36 -18.21
C ALA A 30 -20.14 21.11 -18.97
N GLU A 31 -21.35 21.29 -18.40
CA GLU A 31 -22.48 21.94 -19.07
C GLU A 31 -22.11 23.33 -19.61
N GLU A 32 -21.51 24.17 -18.76
CA GLU A 32 -21.06 25.50 -19.15
C GLU A 32 -19.98 25.42 -20.23
N HIS A 33 -18.96 24.57 -20.03
CA HIS A 33 -17.90 24.34 -20.99
C HIS A 33 -18.44 23.96 -22.38
N VAL A 34 -19.41 23.05 -22.45
CA VAL A 34 -20.05 22.64 -23.71
C VAL A 34 -20.86 23.79 -24.30
N ARG A 35 -21.71 24.45 -23.50
CA ARG A 35 -22.58 25.56 -23.96
C ARG A 35 -21.79 26.62 -24.70
N VAL A 36 -20.62 26.93 -24.15
CA VAL A 36 -19.87 28.12 -24.47
C VAL A 36 -18.83 27.85 -25.57
N ASN A 37 -18.25 26.64 -25.61
CA ASN A 37 -17.32 26.19 -26.67
C ASN A 37 -18.02 25.65 -27.92
N ARG A 38 -19.36 25.52 -27.92
CA ARG A 38 -20.14 25.38 -29.15
C ARG A 38 -19.90 26.53 -30.14
N ASN A 39 -19.50 27.71 -29.65
CA ASN A 39 -19.13 28.84 -30.50
C ASN A 39 -17.70 28.68 -31.06
N PRO A 40 -17.50 28.53 -32.38
CA PRO A 40 -16.16 28.39 -32.98
C PRO A 40 -15.29 29.65 -32.82
N LEU A 41 -15.88 30.85 -32.76
CA LEU A 41 -15.11 32.09 -32.57
C LEU A 41 -14.48 32.15 -31.18
N ARG A 42 -15.19 31.67 -30.15
CA ARG A 42 -14.63 31.53 -28.80
C ARG A 42 -13.44 30.58 -28.81
N ARG A 43 -13.61 29.39 -29.39
CA ARG A 43 -12.54 28.39 -29.48
C ARG A 43 -11.32 28.92 -30.23
N TYR A 44 -11.53 29.67 -31.32
CA TYR A 44 -10.46 30.30 -32.07
C TYR A 44 -9.77 31.41 -31.27
N ALA A 45 -10.52 32.22 -30.53
CA ALA A 45 -9.97 33.30 -29.71
C ALA A 45 -9.05 32.78 -28.58
N GLY A 46 -9.33 31.61 -28.02
CA GLY A 46 -8.48 30.93 -27.04
C GLY A 46 -7.48 29.93 -27.64
N TYR A 47 -7.35 29.87 -28.98
CA TYR A 47 -6.49 28.87 -29.61
C TYR A 47 -5.00 29.13 -29.31
N GLY A 48 -4.31 28.13 -28.77
CA GLY A 48 -2.89 28.21 -28.43
C GLY A 48 -2.59 28.89 -27.08
N ASP A 49 -3.63 29.30 -26.36
CA ASP A 49 -3.55 29.69 -24.95
C ASP A 49 -4.19 28.60 -24.11
N ASP A 50 -3.35 27.78 -23.48
CA ASP A 50 -3.80 26.66 -22.68
C ASP A 50 -4.73 27.14 -21.55
N ASP A 51 -4.54 28.34 -21.00
CA ASP A 51 -5.29 28.87 -19.85
C ASP A 51 -6.54 29.67 -20.24
N ALA A 52 -6.83 29.81 -21.53
CA ALA A 52 -7.95 30.62 -22.01
C ALA A 52 -9.33 30.10 -21.60
N ASP A 53 -9.47 28.81 -21.26
CA ASP A 53 -10.75 28.21 -20.88
C ASP A 53 -10.81 27.82 -19.39
N THR A 54 -11.44 28.68 -18.60
CA THR A 54 -11.67 28.48 -17.16
C THR A 54 -13.01 27.82 -16.85
N THR A 55 -13.76 27.36 -17.86
CA THR A 55 -15.11 26.79 -17.67
C THR A 55 -15.13 25.31 -17.35
N ILE A 56 -13.97 24.67 -17.36
CA ILE A 56 -13.76 23.27 -16.99
C ILE A 56 -12.52 23.19 -16.09
N VAL A 57 -12.58 22.38 -15.04
CA VAL A 57 -11.44 22.24 -14.13
C VAL A 57 -10.36 21.42 -14.82
N GLN A 58 -9.10 21.83 -14.69
CA GLN A 58 -7.94 21.03 -15.09
C GLN A 58 -7.12 20.70 -13.85
N PRO A 59 -7.15 19.46 -13.34
CA PRO A 59 -6.48 19.10 -12.08
C PRO A 59 -4.97 19.44 -12.05
N ALA A 60 -4.30 19.42 -13.20
CA ALA A 60 -2.88 19.78 -13.33
C ALA A 60 -2.59 21.29 -13.16
N ARG A 61 -3.61 22.15 -13.22
CA ARG A 61 -3.48 23.62 -13.07
C ARG A 61 -3.96 24.13 -11.71
N LEU A 62 -4.54 23.24 -10.90
CA LEU A 62 -4.94 23.55 -9.55
C LEU A 62 -3.69 23.65 -8.66
N ASP A 63 -3.79 24.39 -7.55
CA ASP A 63 -2.76 24.29 -6.52
C ASP A 63 -2.64 22.84 -6.01
N PRO A 64 -1.48 22.44 -5.46
CA PRO A 64 -1.20 21.04 -5.13
C PRO A 64 -2.24 20.39 -4.21
N ALA A 65 -2.81 21.17 -3.28
CA ALA A 65 -3.81 20.64 -2.36
C ALA A 65 -5.14 20.37 -3.08
N ARG A 66 -5.65 21.31 -3.87
CA ARG A 66 -6.86 21.10 -4.68
C ARG A 66 -6.65 19.97 -5.70
N SER A 67 -5.47 19.92 -6.33
CA SER A 67 -5.12 18.88 -7.29
C SER A 67 -5.17 17.48 -6.68
N ALA A 68 -4.51 17.27 -5.53
CA ALA A 68 -4.51 15.99 -4.82
C ALA A 68 -5.91 15.59 -4.34
N GLU A 69 -6.74 16.55 -3.94
CA GLU A 69 -8.10 16.31 -3.47
C GLU A 69 -9.05 15.81 -4.56
N VAL A 70 -8.80 16.12 -5.84
CA VAL A 70 -9.55 15.52 -6.97
C VAL A 70 -9.44 13.99 -6.94
N CYS A 71 -8.27 13.46 -6.61
CA CYS A 71 -8.07 12.02 -6.44
C CYS A 71 -8.55 11.55 -5.06
N GLY A 72 -8.28 12.34 -4.02
CA GLY A 72 -8.63 12.04 -2.62
C GLY A 72 -10.12 11.88 -2.34
N GLN A 73 -10.99 12.39 -3.22
CA GLN A 73 -12.43 12.15 -3.11
C GLN A 73 -12.81 10.66 -3.20
N CYS A 74 -12.01 9.86 -3.90
CA CYS A 74 -12.19 8.41 -4.05
C CYS A 74 -11.06 7.64 -3.37
N HIS A 75 -9.81 8.04 -3.61
CA HIS A 75 -8.61 7.39 -3.07
C HIS A 75 -8.25 7.84 -1.64
N GLY A 76 -9.25 8.29 -0.87
CA GLY A 76 -9.08 8.79 0.48
C GLY A 76 -9.92 8.01 1.49
N ILE A 77 -9.41 7.86 2.70
CA ILE A 77 -10.14 7.35 3.86
C ILE A 77 -10.90 8.53 4.46
N TRP A 78 -12.20 8.54 4.25
CA TRP A 78 -13.08 9.59 4.74
C TRP A 78 -14.43 9.01 5.19
N THR A 79 -15.16 9.79 5.99
CA THR A 79 -16.54 9.54 6.36
C THR A 79 -17.34 10.83 6.32
N PHE A 80 -18.67 10.75 6.33
CA PHE A 80 -19.52 11.93 6.55
C PHE A 80 -19.26 12.49 7.95
N ARG A 81 -19.37 13.83 8.11
CA ARG A 81 -19.17 14.45 9.42
C ARG A 81 -20.31 14.13 10.37
N ASP A 82 -21.52 14.07 9.83
CA ASP A 82 -22.71 13.69 10.56
C ASP A 82 -23.74 13.04 9.62
N ALA A 83 -24.85 12.58 10.21
CA ALA A 83 -25.93 11.94 9.48
C ALA A 83 -26.71 12.92 8.57
N ALA A 84 -26.61 14.23 8.76
CA ALA A 84 -27.26 15.21 7.89
C ALA A 84 -26.48 15.37 6.58
N ASP A 85 -25.16 15.41 6.64
CA ASP A 85 -24.27 15.36 5.47
C ASP A 85 -24.51 14.08 4.65
N GLU A 86 -24.58 12.93 5.32
CA GLU A 86 -24.89 11.65 4.66
C GLU A 86 -26.26 11.66 3.96
N ARG A 87 -27.31 12.17 4.62
CA ARG A 87 -28.65 12.29 4.02
C ARG A 87 -28.66 13.22 2.82
N THR A 88 -27.90 14.31 2.88
CA THR A 88 -27.77 15.26 1.76
C THR A 88 -27.08 14.59 0.59
N ALA A 89 -25.98 13.88 0.84
CA ALA A 89 -25.26 13.14 -0.18
C ALA A 89 -26.13 12.06 -0.85
N ASN A 90 -26.91 11.32 -0.08
CA ASN A 90 -27.81 10.30 -0.62
C ASN A 90 -28.99 10.88 -1.42
N ALA A 91 -29.43 12.11 -1.12
CA ALA A 91 -30.54 12.75 -1.82
C ALA A 91 -30.11 13.55 -3.07
N HIS A 92 -28.90 14.10 -3.07
CA HIS A 92 -28.43 15.07 -4.07
C HIS A 92 -27.09 14.71 -4.72
N GLY A 93 -26.50 13.57 -4.36
CA GLY A 93 -25.13 13.20 -4.72
C GLY A 93 -24.09 13.83 -3.80
N LEU A 94 -22.84 13.34 -3.88
CA LEU A 94 -21.73 13.90 -3.12
C LEU A 94 -21.55 15.39 -3.45
N PRO A 95 -21.40 16.29 -2.47
CA PRO A 95 -21.39 17.73 -2.73
C PRO A 95 -20.05 18.27 -3.24
N TYR A 96 -18.95 17.54 -3.04
CA TYR A 96 -17.63 17.94 -3.54
C TYR A 96 -17.60 18.07 -5.07
N ARG A 97 -16.98 19.13 -5.57
CA ARG A 97 -16.61 19.27 -6.98
C ARG A 97 -15.09 19.45 -7.10
N PRO A 98 -14.46 18.97 -8.19
CA PRO A 98 -13.05 19.25 -8.44
C PRO A 98 -12.72 20.74 -8.32
N GLY A 99 -11.67 21.07 -7.57
CA GLY A 99 -11.31 22.46 -7.23
C GLY A 99 -11.83 22.95 -5.87
N ASP A 100 -12.84 22.30 -5.29
CA ASP A 100 -13.35 22.63 -3.95
C ASP A 100 -12.40 22.17 -2.83
N VAL A 101 -12.78 22.46 -1.59
CA VAL A 101 -12.17 21.87 -0.40
C VAL A 101 -12.83 20.58 0.05
N LEU A 102 -12.11 19.47 -0.11
CA LEU A 102 -12.57 18.13 0.24
C LEU A 102 -13.04 18.07 1.69
N ARG A 103 -12.23 18.60 2.62
CA ARG A 103 -12.57 18.64 4.06
C ARG A 103 -13.78 19.51 4.41
N GLU A 104 -14.22 20.40 3.52
CA GLU A 104 -15.47 21.15 3.68
C GLU A 104 -16.72 20.33 3.37
N THR A 105 -16.58 19.12 2.81
CA THR A 105 -17.71 18.23 2.49
C THR A 105 -17.70 16.91 3.23
N ARG A 106 -16.56 16.51 3.82
CA ARG A 106 -16.40 15.22 4.49
C ARG A 106 -15.29 15.27 5.53
N PHE A 107 -15.32 14.35 6.48
CA PHE A 107 -14.22 14.12 7.40
C PHE A 107 -13.19 13.19 6.75
N VAL A 108 -12.08 13.75 6.28
CA VAL A 108 -10.92 12.97 5.79
C VAL A 108 -10.09 12.56 7.00
N ALA A 109 -9.92 11.26 7.22
CA ALA A 109 -9.24 10.77 8.41
C ALA A 109 -7.72 10.94 8.32
N GLN A 110 -7.11 11.69 9.24
CA GLN A 110 -5.65 11.67 9.45
C GLN A 110 -5.37 11.36 10.92
N PRO A 111 -5.08 10.10 11.31
CA PRO A 111 -4.90 9.76 12.73
C PRO A 111 -3.83 10.59 13.46
N LYS A 112 -2.75 11.00 12.78
CA LYS A 112 -1.69 11.85 13.35
C LYS A 112 -2.15 13.28 13.68
N VAL A 113 -3.08 13.81 12.89
CA VAL A 113 -3.58 15.19 13.01
C VAL A 113 -4.87 15.23 13.82
N ASP A 114 -5.82 14.38 13.45
CA ASP A 114 -7.18 14.36 13.95
C ASP A 114 -7.36 13.42 15.16
N GLY A 115 -6.32 12.70 15.59
CA GLY A 115 -6.41 11.61 16.59
C GLY A 115 -7.03 11.99 17.94
N SER A 116 -6.90 13.26 18.34
CA SER A 116 -7.48 13.80 19.58
C SER A 116 -8.78 14.59 19.38
N SER A 117 -9.19 14.81 18.12
CA SER A 117 -10.39 15.57 17.79
C SER A 117 -11.66 14.94 18.36
N ASP A 118 -12.68 15.76 18.65
CA ASP A 118 -13.99 15.27 19.07
C ASP A 118 -14.61 14.35 18.02
N GLN A 119 -14.42 14.68 16.74
CA GLN A 119 -14.91 13.88 15.62
C GLN A 119 -14.28 12.48 15.59
N MET A 120 -12.96 12.36 15.72
CA MET A 120 -12.29 11.06 15.75
C MET A 120 -12.69 10.26 17.00
N ARG A 121 -12.84 10.90 18.16
CA ARG A 121 -13.33 10.24 19.37
C ARG A 121 -14.75 9.70 19.20
N ALA A 122 -15.66 10.48 18.61
CA ALA A 122 -17.01 10.02 18.31
C ALA A 122 -17.02 8.86 17.30
N LEU A 123 -16.19 8.96 16.25
CA LEU A 123 -16.04 7.91 15.25
C LEU A 123 -15.52 6.60 15.87
N LEU A 124 -14.48 6.66 16.71
CA LEU A 124 -13.94 5.48 17.39
C LEU A 124 -14.88 4.90 18.45
N ALA A 125 -15.75 5.73 19.05
CA ALA A 125 -16.78 5.23 19.96
C ALA A 125 -17.88 4.45 19.21
N ALA A 126 -18.25 4.90 18.01
CA ALA A 126 -19.18 4.18 17.14
C ALA A 126 -18.54 2.97 16.46
N ASP A 127 -17.25 3.08 16.14
CA ASP A 127 -16.50 2.11 15.36
C ASP A 127 -15.02 2.01 15.82
N PRO A 128 -14.74 1.16 16.83
CA PRO A 128 -13.40 1.02 17.40
C PRO A 128 -12.34 0.52 16.41
N GLU A 129 -12.74 -0.14 15.32
CA GLU A 129 -11.82 -0.67 14.32
C GLU A 129 -11.59 0.29 13.14
N PHE A 130 -12.18 1.49 13.13
CA PHE A 130 -12.03 2.44 12.01
C PHE A 130 -10.55 2.73 11.70
N VAL A 131 -9.77 3.14 12.72
CA VAL A 131 -8.35 3.45 12.50
C VAL A 131 -7.55 2.19 12.21
N ARG A 132 -7.70 1.13 13.03
CA ARG A 132 -6.95 -0.13 12.86
C ARG A 132 -7.24 -0.86 11.55
N GLY A 133 -8.44 -0.68 11.01
CA GLY A 133 -8.89 -1.31 9.77
C GLY A 133 -8.35 -0.63 8.52
N SER A 134 -7.82 0.59 8.62
CA SER A 134 -7.30 1.33 7.45
C SER A 134 -5.88 1.86 7.63
N PHE A 135 -5.38 1.94 8.87
CA PHE A 135 -4.09 2.50 9.23
C PHE A 135 -3.30 1.58 10.16
N TRP A 136 -1.98 1.66 10.06
CA TRP A 136 -1.05 1.26 11.10
C TRP A 136 -1.21 2.18 12.33
N ALA A 137 -0.72 1.76 13.49
CA ALA A 137 -0.91 2.53 14.73
C ALA A 137 -0.16 3.88 14.73
N ASP A 138 0.83 4.05 13.84
CA ASP A 138 1.52 5.33 13.60
C ASP A 138 0.73 6.26 12.65
N GLY A 139 -0.44 5.84 12.15
CA GLY A 139 -1.27 6.59 11.22
C GLY A 139 -0.93 6.41 9.76
N GLN A 140 0.10 5.62 9.40
CA GLN A 140 0.33 5.29 7.98
C GLN A 140 -0.77 4.40 7.43
N VAL A 141 -1.13 4.60 6.16
CA VAL A 141 -2.13 3.77 5.47
C VAL A 141 -1.67 2.31 5.42
N ARG A 142 -2.60 1.39 5.69
CA ARG A 142 -2.39 -0.06 5.67
C ARG A 142 -3.20 -0.78 4.60
N VAL A 143 -4.11 -0.09 3.92
CA VAL A 143 -5.04 -0.64 2.92
C VAL A 143 -4.77 -0.08 1.53
N SER A 144 -5.24 -0.77 0.49
CA SER A 144 -5.15 -0.31 -0.91
C SER A 144 -6.24 0.69 -1.27
N GLY A 145 -6.06 1.45 -2.35
CA GLY A 145 -7.07 2.35 -2.90
C GLY A 145 -7.32 3.57 -2.02
N ARG A 146 -6.39 3.88 -1.12
CA ARG A 146 -6.49 4.90 -0.06
C ARG A 146 -5.22 5.76 0.03
N GLU A 147 -4.55 5.93 -1.12
CA GLU A 147 -3.22 6.51 -1.24
C GLU A 147 -3.18 8.00 -0.89
N TYR A 148 -4.28 8.73 -1.00
CA TYR A 148 -4.34 10.17 -0.70
C TYR A 148 -3.96 10.47 0.75
N ASN A 149 -4.37 9.65 1.71
CA ASN A 149 -4.02 9.84 3.13
C ASN A 149 -2.53 9.61 3.36
N GLY A 150 -1.89 8.73 2.58
CA GLY A 150 -0.44 8.60 2.57
C GLY A 150 0.23 9.84 1.99
N LEU A 151 -0.22 10.30 0.83
CA LEU A 151 0.33 11.49 0.16
C LEU A 151 0.31 12.71 1.09
N ILE A 152 -0.82 13.03 1.72
CA ILE A 152 -0.93 14.23 2.57
C ILE A 152 -0.15 14.14 3.87
N ASP A 153 0.19 12.93 4.32
CA ASP A 153 1.09 12.66 5.45
C ASP A 153 2.58 12.63 5.03
N SER A 154 2.86 12.71 3.74
CA SER A 154 4.21 12.64 3.20
C SER A 154 4.96 13.95 3.40
N PRO A 155 6.25 13.94 3.77
CA PRO A 155 7.08 15.14 3.75
C PRO A 155 7.13 15.83 2.38
N CYS A 156 6.98 15.06 1.28
CA CYS A 156 6.95 15.58 -0.08
C CYS A 156 5.69 16.42 -0.39
N PHE A 157 4.67 16.35 0.46
CA PHE A 157 3.44 17.13 0.38
C PHE A 157 3.32 18.09 1.57
N ALA A 158 3.36 17.56 2.80
CA ALA A 158 3.11 18.30 4.03
C ALA A 158 4.19 19.33 4.37
N ASP A 159 5.45 19.01 4.08
CA ASP A 159 6.60 19.87 4.39
C ASP A 159 7.10 20.64 3.17
N ALA A 160 6.40 20.56 2.03
CA ALA A 160 6.78 21.22 0.80
C ALA A 160 6.63 22.76 0.93
N ALA A 161 7.73 23.47 0.74
CA ALA A 161 7.77 24.94 0.84
C ALA A 161 7.47 25.66 -0.49
N ASP A 162 7.58 24.96 -1.61
CA ASP A 162 7.42 25.50 -2.96
C ASP A 162 6.27 24.75 -3.66
N PRO A 163 5.13 25.43 -3.95
CA PRO A 163 3.98 24.80 -4.61
C PRO A 163 4.32 24.09 -5.92
N GLU A 164 5.27 24.61 -6.71
CA GLU A 164 5.69 24.00 -7.98
C GLU A 164 6.49 22.70 -7.78
N ARG A 165 6.96 22.46 -6.56
CA ARG A 165 7.72 21.27 -6.17
C ARG A 165 6.99 20.40 -5.15
N THR A 166 5.75 20.75 -4.80
CA THR A 166 4.89 19.93 -3.96
C THR A 166 4.44 18.72 -4.74
N MET A 167 4.69 17.52 -4.22
CA MET A 167 4.26 16.28 -4.85
C MET A 167 2.74 16.21 -4.88
N THR A 168 2.15 15.81 -6.00
CA THR A 168 0.73 15.44 -6.12
C THR A 168 0.63 14.07 -6.77
N CYS A 169 -0.59 13.55 -6.92
CA CYS A 169 -0.84 12.33 -7.70
C CYS A 169 -0.30 12.46 -9.13
N LEU A 170 -0.44 13.66 -9.72
CA LEU A 170 -0.04 13.95 -11.10
C LEU A 170 1.48 14.15 -11.27
N SER A 171 2.25 14.17 -10.17
CA SER A 171 3.71 14.11 -10.25
C SER A 171 4.22 12.76 -10.79
N CYS A 172 3.41 11.70 -10.66
CA CYS A 172 3.75 10.34 -11.09
C CYS A 172 2.73 9.69 -12.01
N HIS A 173 1.44 10.06 -11.89
CA HIS A 173 0.36 9.47 -12.68
C HIS A 173 -0.14 10.39 -13.79
N ALA A 174 -0.51 9.78 -14.91
CA ALA A 174 -1.21 10.46 -16.00
C ALA A 174 -2.61 9.84 -16.13
N MET A 175 -3.66 10.66 -16.12
CA MET A 175 -5.04 10.16 -16.25
C MET A 175 -5.41 9.83 -17.70
N HIS A 176 -4.70 10.42 -18.64
CA HIS A 176 -4.87 10.18 -20.06
C HIS A 176 -3.50 9.86 -20.66
N GLN A 177 -3.44 8.81 -21.48
CA GLN A 177 -2.22 8.48 -22.19
C GLN A 177 -1.82 9.66 -23.09
N SER A 178 -0.61 10.18 -22.89
CA SER A 178 -0.08 11.25 -23.74
C SER A 178 0.08 10.76 -25.18
N ALA A 179 -0.16 11.62 -26.16
CA ALA A 179 0.07 11.31 -27.58
C ALA A 179 1.54 10.96 -27.88
N GLY A 180 2.48 11.39 -27.01
CA GLY A 180 3.90 11.06 -27.10
C GLY A 180 4.30 9.76 -26.39
N ASP A 181 3.38 9.08 -25.69
CA ASP A 181 3.67 7.83 -25.01
C ASP A 181 3.70 6.67 -26.05
N PRO A 182 4.83 5.97 -26.22
CA PRO A 182 4.97 4.95 -27.24
C PRO A 182 4.30 3.62 -26.88
N ARG A 183 3.82 3.46 -25.64
CA ARG A 183 3.22 2.21 -25.16
C ARG A 183 1.87 1.97 -25.86
N PRO A 184 1.48 0.73 -26.14
CA PRO A 184 0.09 0.42 -26.44
C PRO A 184 -0.82 0.78 -25.25
N THR A 185 -2.03 1.28 -25.50
CA THR A 185 -2.95 1.73 -24.43
C THR A 185 -3.23 0.66 -23.37
N ALA A 186 -3.33 -0.62 -23.76
CA ALA A 186 -3.52 -1.71 -22.81
C ALA A 186 -2.29 -1.85 -21.87
N ALA A 187 -1.08 -1.81 -22.43
CA ALA A 187 0.14 -1.88 -21.64
C ALA A 187 0.31 -0.65 -20.74
N TRP A 188 -0.06 0.54 -21.22
CA TRP A 188 -0.11 1.76 -20.42
C TRP A 188 -1.08 1.63 -19.25
N ALA A 189 -2.30 1.15 -19.50
CA ALA A 189 -3.31 0.95 -18.46
C ALA A 189 -2.85 -0.07 -17.40
N ASP A 190 -2.16 -1.13 -17.81
CA ASP A 190 -1.59 -2.15 -16.92
C ASP A 190 -0.45 -1.62 -16.03
N THR A 191 0.11 -0.44 -16.32
CA THR A 191 1.04 0.24 -15.41
C THR A 191 0.35 1.00 -14.28
N HIS A 192 -0.96 0.82 -14.10
CA HIS A 192 -1.76 1.56 -13.12
C HIS A 192 -1.72 3.07 -13.37
N GLN A 193 -1.79 3.47 -14.64
CA GLN A 193 -1.80 4.88 -15.06
C GLN A 193 -0.55 5.66 -14.60
N VAL A 194 0.57 4.98 -14.40
CA VAL A 194 1.86 5.63 -14.11
C VAL A 194 2.40 6.21 -15.42
N ASP A 195 2.78 7.48 -15.36
CA ASP A 195 3.25 8.22 -16.53
C ASP A 195 4.59 7.67 -17.04
N ALA A 196 4.86 7.89 -18.33
CA ALA A 196 6.07 7.41 -18.97
C ALA A 196 7.32 7.98 -18.27
N GLY A 197 8.27 7.11 -17.91
CA GLY A 197 9.48 7.51 -17.20
C GLY A 197 9.29 7.69 -15.69
N ARG A 198 8.08 7.45 -15.17
CA ARG A 198 7.78 7.40 -13.73
C ARG A 198 7.64 5.97 -13.21
N GLU A 199 7.68 4.96 -14.08
CA GLU A 199 7.66 3.54 -13.67
C GLU A 199 8.95 3.14 -12.91
N GLY A 200 10.07 3.77 -13.27
CA GLY A 200 11.33 3.74 -12.53
C GLY A 200 11.53 5.01 -11.69
N ASP A 201 12.75 5.29 -11.26
CA ASP A 201 13.05 6.33 -10.27
C ASP A 201 12.93 7.79 -10.78
N GLY A 202 12.44 8.00 -12.00
CA GLY A 202 12.20 9.33 -12.58
C GLY A 202 11.16 10.15 -11.81
N GLY A 203 10.25 9.50 -11.08
CA GLY A 203 9.38 10.14 -10.08
C GLY A 203 10.16 10.94 -9.04
N CYS A 204 11.24 10.36 -8.52
CA CYS A 204 12.08 10.94 -7.48
C CYS A 204 13.15 11.87 -8.05
N ALA A 205 13.79 11.47 -9.15
CA ALA A 205 14.97 12.15 -9.70
C ALA A 205 14.69 13.61 -10.11
N GLY A 206 13.45 13.95 -10.49
CA GLY A 206 13.06 15.33 -10.83
C GLY A 206 13.28 16.33 -9.69
N CYS A 207 13.09 15.90 -8.43
CA CYS A 207 13.35 16.74 -7.25
C CYS A 207 14.68 16.40 -6.55
N HIS A 208 15.17 15.16 -6.71
CA HIS A 208 16.33 14.63 -6.01
C HIS A 208 17.52 14.37 -6.95
N ALA A 209 17.74 15.25 -7.93
CA ALA A 209 18.82 15.10 -8.93
C ALA A 209 20.22 14.85 -8.32
N PRO A 210 20.64 15.51 -7.21
CA PRO A 210 21.93 15.22 -6.59
C PRO A 210 22.06 13.79 -6.05
N ILE A 211 20.97 13.22 -5.54
CA ILE A 211 20.93 11.83 -5.05
C ILE A 211 20.94 10.86 -6.24
N ALA A 212 20.16 11.16 -7.29
CA ALA A 212 20.09 10.34 -8.49
C ALA A 212 21.43 10.29 -9.26
N ALA A 213 22.27 11.32 -9.12
CA ALA A 213 23.59 11.37 -9.76
C ALA A 213 24.58 10.32 -9.20
N ASP A 214 24.41 9.89 -7.95
CA ASP A 214 25.21 8.82 -7.34
C ASP A 214 24.31 7.92 -6.48
N VAL A 215 23.44 7.18 -7.16
CA VAL A 215 22.44 6.32 -6.51
C VAL A 215 23.11 5.25 -5.64
N ALA A 216 24.21 4.65 -6.07
CA ALA A 216 24.89 3.62 -5.30
C ALA A 216 25.49 4.17 -4.00
N ALA A 217 26.04 5.39 -4.01
CA ALA A 217 26.50 6.02 -2.78
C ALA A 217 25.36 6.30 -1.79
N HIS A 218 24.16 6.62 -2.29
CA HIS A 218 22.98 6.80 -1.45
C HIS A 218 22.42 5.47 -0.97
N THR A 219 22.02 4.56 -1.88
CA THR A 219 21.27 3.33 -1.57
C THR A 219 22.15 2.24 -0.96
N LYS A 220 23.46 2.30 -1.16
CA LYS A 220 24.44 1.26 -0.77
C LYS A 220 24.21 -0.08 -1.45
N HIS A 221 23.55 -0.07 -2.60
CA HIS A 221 23.32 -1.24 -3.45
C HIS A 221 23.95 -1.03 -4.83
N ASP A 222 24.15 -2.13 -5.56
CA ASP A 222 24.56 -2.05 -6.97
C ASP A 222 23.53 -1.26 -7.77
N VAL A 223 23.99 -0.42 -8.70
CA VAL A 223 23.18 0.57 -9.43
C VAL A 223 21.98 -0.07 -10.13
N ASP A 224 22.17 -1.25 -10.71
CA ASP A 224 21.14 -1.95 -11.49
C ASP A 224 20.27 -2.89 -10.64
N SER A 225 20.54 -3.02 -9.34
CA SER A 225 19.79 -3.91 -8.46
C SER A 225 18.44 -3.32 -8.03
N ALA A 226 17.51 -4.19 -7.64
CA ALA A 226 16.24 -3.76 -7.05
C ALA A 226 16.42 -2.91 -5.78
N GLY A 227 17.56 -3.06 -5.06
CA GLY A 227 17.90 -2.25 -3.89
C GLY A 227 18.27 -0.79 -4.22
N SER A 228 18.56 -0.48 -5.48
CA SER A 228 18.82 0.88 -5.94
C SER A 228 17.56 1.63 -6.41
N ARG A 229 16.38 1.00 -6.33
CA ARG A 229 15.10 1.65 -6.63
C ARG A 229 14.63 2.48 -5.45
N CYS A 230 14.47 3.79 -5.63
CA CYS A 230 13.97 4.73 -4.63
C CYS A 230 12.64 4.25 -4.03
N TYR A 231 11.74 3.76 -4.90
CA TYR A 231 10.42 3.27 -4.49
C TYR A 231 10.48 2.09 -3.51
N ASN A 232 11.46 1.20 -3.63
CA ASN A 232 11.52 0.01 -2.77
C ASN A 232 11.91 0.37 -1.32
N CYS A 233 12.64 1.46 -1.11
CA CYS A 233 13.00 1.95 0.21
C CYS A 233 12.00 2.98 0.75
N HIS A 234 11.61 3.94 -0.08
CA HIS A 234 10.81 5.09 0.37
C HIS A 234 9.31 4.89 0.22
N MET A 235 8.87 4.01 -0.68
CA MET A 235 7.47 3.63 -0.90
C MET A 235 7.29 2.10 -0.75
N PRO A 236 7.70 1.51 0.39
CA PRO A 236 7.72 0.07 0.53
C PRO A 236 6.30 -0.52 0.46
N TYR A 237 6.22 -1.81 0.11
CA TYR A 237 4.98 -2.56 0.00
C TYR A 237 4.39 -2.90 1.39
N THR A 238 3.91 -1.89 2.11
CA THR A 238 3.39 -2.01 3.49
C THR A 238 1.87 -1.91 3.58
N SER A 239 1.19 -1.67 2.47
CA SER A 239 -0.28 -1.68 2.38
C SER A 239 -0.74 -3.01 1.78
N TYR A 240 -1.90 -3.50 2.22
CA TYR A 240 -2.48 -4.73 1.72
C TYR A 240 -3.85 -4.46 1.11
N GLY A 241 -4.11 -5.04 -0.06
CA GLY A 241 -5.45 -5.16 -0.60
C GLY A 241 -5.47 -5.88 -1.94
N LEU A 242 -6.66 -6.29 -2.41
CA LEU A 242 -6.82 -7.09 -3.63
C LEU A 242 -5.92 -8.35 -3.66
N LEU A 243 -5.72 -8.96 -2.48
CA LEU A 243 -4.84 -10.14 -2.29
C LEU A 243 -3.37 -9.90 -2.65
N ARG A 244 -2.89 -8.65 -2.62
CA ARG A 244 -1.51 -8.27 -2.95
C ARG A 244 -0.99 -7.23 -1.96
N ALA A 245 0.34 -7.08 -1.93
CA ALA A 245 0.96 -5.93 -1.29
C ALA A 245 0.97 -4.73 -2.25
N ILE A 246 0.71 -3.54 -1.73
CA ILE A 246 0.64 -2.26 -2.44
C ILE A 246 1.63 -1.28 -1.81
N ARG A 247 2.23 -0.43 -2.64
CA ARG A 247 3.21 0.59 -2.20
C ARG A 247 2.55 1.61 -1.28
N SER A 248 3.25 1.94 -0.19
CA SER A 248 2.91 3.10 0.63
C SER A 248 3.17 4.38 -0.14
N HIS A 249 2.20 5.29 -0.13
CA HIS A 249 2.33 6.63 -0.72
C HIS A 249 2.71 7.69 0.33
N THR A 250 3.06 7.27 1.55
CA THR A 250 3.53 8.19 2.60
C THR A 250 4.94 8.71 2.31
N VAL A 251 5.72 8.03 1.46
CA VAL A 251 7.12 8.37 1.12
C VAL A 251 7.97 8.69 2.35
N THR A 252 8.52 7.66 2.99
CA THR A 252 9.25 7.80 4.27
C THR A 252 10.69 7.33 4.16
N SER A 253 11.56 7.72 5.09
CA SER A 253 12.90 7.15 5.17
C SER A 253 12.87 5.85 5.99
N PRO A 254 13.54 4.76 5.56
CA PRO A 254 13.54 3.50 6.29
C PRO A 254 14.04 3.65 7.72
N SER A 255 13.34 3.03 8.66
CA SER A 255 13.77 2.91 10.06
C SER A 255 13.38 1.55 10.62
N VAL A 256 14.00 1.17 11.74
CA VAL A 256 13.58 -0.01 12.53
C VAL A 256 12.52 0.39 13.56
N GLN A 257 12.39 1.69 13.85
CA GLN A 257 11.50 2.22 14.87
C GLN A 257 10.06 1.74 14.68
N GLU A 258 9.53 1.82 13.47
CA GLU A 258 8.14 1.43 13.17
C GLU A 258 7.85 -0.05 13.38
N SER A 259 8.86 -0.91 13.18
CA SER A 259 8.70 -2.35 13.34
C SER A 259 8.59 -2.72 14.82
N VAL A 260 9.25 -1.96 15.69
CA VAL A 260 9.22 -2.15 17.14
C VAL A 260 7.98 -1.50 17.75
N GLU A 261 7.70 -0.25 17.41
CA GLU A 261 6.62 0.52 18.06
C GLU A 261 5.22 0.10 17.60
N VAL A 262 5.06 -0.13 16.29
CA VAL A 262 3.73 -0.31 15.69
C VAL A 262 3.59 -1.59 14.87
N GLY A 263 4.65 -2.41 14.80
CA GLY A 263 4.66 -3.68 14.08
C GLY A 263 4.64 -3.54 12.55
N ARG A 264 4.81 -2.32 12.01
CA ARG A 264 4.84 -2.09 10.55
C ARG A 264 6.19 -2.57 9.99
N PRO A 265 6.20 -3.38 8.91
CA PRO A 265 7.46 -3.88 8.37
C PRO A 265 8.27 -2.74 7.74
N ASN A 266 9.59 -2.76 7.97
CA ASN A 266 10.51 -1.81 7.37
C ASN A 266 11.01 -2.27 6.00
N ALA A 267 11.37 -1.33 5.14
CA ALA A 267 11.76 -1.60 3.76
C ALA A 267 12.93 -2.59 3.61
N CYS A 268 13.93 -2.55 4.51
CA CYS A 268 15.10 -3.42 4.42
C CYS A 268 14.71 -4.89 4.63
N ASN A 269 13.92 -5.17 5.67
CA ASN A 269 13.48 -6.53 5.99
C ASN A 269 12.35 -7.06 5.09
N LEU A 270 11.80 -6.24 4.20
CA LEU A 270 10.89 -6.67 3.13
C LEU A 270 11.65 -7.28 1.93
N CYS A 271 12.92 -6.93 1.71
CA CYS A 271 13.82 -7.61 0.76
C CYS A 271 14.70 -8.66 1.46
N HIS A 272 15.36 -8.26 2.55
CA HIS A 272 16.23 -9.11 3.34
C HIS A 272 15.43 -9.87 4.41
N LEU A 273 14.54 -10.73 3.92
CA LEU A 273 13.60 -11.51 4.73
C LEU A 273 14.33 -12.40 5.74
N ASP A 274 15.58 -12.75 5.47
CA ASP A 274 16.43 -13.59 6.31
C ASP A 274 17.13 -12.81 7.44
N ARG A 275 16.96 -11.49 7.55
CA ARG A 275 17.71 -10.66 8.50
C ARG A 275 16.86 -10.23 9.69
N THR A 276 17.54 -9.98 10.80
CA THR A 276 16.95 -9.54 12.08
C THR A 276 16.73 -8.03 12.07
N LEU A 277 15.94 -7.49 13.00
CA LEU A 277 15.81 -6.04 13.16
C LEU A 277 17.13 -5.41 13.62
N ALA A 278 17.92 -6.13 14.41
CA ALA A 278 19.26 -5.68 14.82
C ALA A 278 20.20 -5.48 13.63
N TRP A 279 20.19 -6.41 12.67
CA TRP A 279 20.98 -6.29 11.44
C TRP A 279 20.62 -5.01 10.67
N THR A 280 19.32 -4.75 10.49
CA THR A 280 18.86 -3.53 9.82
C THR A 280 19.29 -2.27 10.59
N GLY A 281 19.10 -2.28 11.91
CA GLY A 281 19.46 -1.16 12.77
C GLY A 281 20.95 -0.82 12.75
N ASP A 282 21.82 -1.84 12.70
CA ASP A 282 23.27 -1.65 12.63
C ASP A 282 23.70 -1.02 11.29
N TRP A 283 23.10 -1.45 10.16
CA TRP A 283 23.39 -0.86 8.85
C TRP A 283 22.85 0.54 8.69
N LEU A 284 21.61 0.81 9.14
CA LEU A 284 21.05 2.16 9.12
C LEU A 284 21.88 3.13 9.96
N ARG A 285 22.40 2.68 11.10
CA ARG A 285 23.34 3.48 11.90
C ARG A 285 24.65 3.71 11.17
N ALA A 286 25.25 2.66 10.59
CA ALA A 286 26.54 2.76 9.92
C ALA A 286 26.50 3.63 8.65
N TRP A 287 25.41 3.58 7.88
CA TRP A 287 25.30 4.28 6.61
C TRP A 287 24.71 5.69 6.73
N TYR A 288 23.73 5.87 7.60
CA TYR A 288 22.94 7.11 7.66
C TYR A 288 22.92 7.77 9.05
N GLY A 289 23.59 7.18 10.05
CA GLY A 289 23.59 7.70 11.41
C GLY A 289 22.25 7.53 12.15
N ILE A 290 21.31 6.75 11.59
CA ILE A 290 20.00 6.50 12.20
C ILE A 290 20.19 5.56 13.40
N ARG A 291 19.83 6.02 14.59
CA ARG A 291 20.00 5.22 15.81
C ARG A 291 18.89 4.15 15.90
N PRO A 292 19.24 2.87 16.11
CA PRO A 292 18.22 1.85 16.29
C PRO A 292 17.49 2.01 17.64
N PRO A 293 16.20 1.62 17.73
CA PRO A 293 15.50 1.52 19.01
C PRO A 293 16.12 0.47 19.93
N ALA A 294 15.63 0.43 21.18
CA ALA A 294 15.81 -0.74 22.02
C ALA A 294 15.10 -1.94 21.38
N LEU A 295 15.85 -3.03 21.19
CA LEU A 295 15.33 -4.29 20.63
C LEU A 295 15.26 -5.37 21.69
N GLU A 296 14.18 -6.13 21.65
CA GLU A 296 13.97 -7.36 22.42
C GLU A 296 14.91 -8.48 21.96
N VAL A 297 15.02 -9.54 22.78
CA VAL A 297 15.92 -10.67 22.50
C VAL A 297 15.58 -11.32 21.16
N GLU A 298 14.30 -11.58 20.89
CA GLU A 298 13.84 -12.19 19.64
C GLU A 298 14.13 -11.30 18.43
N GLU A 299 13.97 -9.98 18.54
CA GLU A 299 14.19 -9.03 17.44
C GLU A 299 15.67 -8.92 17.05
N ARG A 300 16.57 -9.26 17.98
CA ARG A 300 18.01 -9.38 17.74
C ARG A 300 18.40 -10.73 17.14
N ALA A 301 17.70 -11.79 17.53
CA ALA A 301 18.10 -13.17 17.27
C ALA A 301 17.38 -13.80 16.06
N VAL A 302 16.12 -13.45 15.80
CA VAL A 302 15.26 -14.08 14.80
C VAL A 302 15.02 -13.11 13.65
N ALA A 303 15.00 -13.64 12.42
CA ALA A 303 14.71 -12.84 11.24
C ALA A 303 13.33 -12.18 11.37
N ALA A 304 13.23 -10.90 10.99
CA ALA A 304 12.02 -10.11 11.20
C ALA A 304 10.81 -10.73 10.48
N SER A 305 11.01 -11.23 9.25
CA SER A 305 9.95 -11.90 8.48
C SER A 305 9.43 -13.18 9.15
N VAL A 306 10.30 -13.93 9.84
CA VAL A 306 9.91 -15.12 10.60
C VAL A 306 9.04 -14.75 11.78
N LEU A 307 9.36 -13.66 12.48
CA LEU A 307 8.50 -13.10 13.53
C LEU A 307 7.15 -12.66 12.94
N TRP A 308 7.15 -11.96 11.81
CA TRP A 308 5.91 -11.53 11.15
C TRP A 308 4.99 -12.70 10.79
N VAL A 309 5.54 -13.76 10.18
CA VAL A 309 4.77 -14.96 9.81
C VAL A 309 4.26 -15.72 11.04
N LEU A 310 5.09 -15.89 12.07
CA LEU A 310 4.73 -16.75 13.20
C LEU A 310 3.81 -16.03 14.19
N ARG A 311 4.09 -14.77 14.53
CA ARG A 311 3.36 -14.04 15.58
C ARG A 311 2.56 -12.82 15.13
N GLY A 312 2.79 -12.30 13.92
CA GLY A 312 2.09 -11.11 13.42
C GLY A 312 0.59 -11.31 13.23
N ASP A 313 -0.16 -10.21 13.12
CA ASP A 313 -1.58 -10.25 12.76
C ASP A 313 -1.80 -10.73 11.31
N ALA A 314 -3.05 -10.94 10.91
CA ALA A 314 -3.36 -11.51 9.59
C ALA A 314 -2.85 -10.68 8.41
N GLY A 315 -2.94 -9.35 8.48
CA GLY A 315 -2.46 -8.45 7.42
C GLY A 315 -0.93 -8.48 7.31
N LEU A 316 -0.24 -8.51 8.45
CA LEU A 316 1.23 -8.61 8.48
C LEU A 316 1.71 -9.97 7.96
N ARG A 317 1.01 -11.07 8.30
CA ARG A 317 1.29 -12.40 7.74
C ARG A 317 1.09 -12.43 6.22
N ALA A 318 0.02 -11.80 5.70
CA ALA A 318 -0.22 -11.70 4.27
C ALA A 318 0.90 -10.90 3.56
N LEU A 319 1.31 -9.76 4.13
CA LEU A 319 2.44 -8.97 3.58
C LEU A 319 3.74 -9.77 3.58
N ALA A 320 4.08 -10.43 4.69
CA ALA A 320 5.30 -11.24 4.77
C ALA A 320 5.26 -12.41 3.77
N ALA A 321 4.11 -13.09 3.64
CA ALA A 321 3.93 -14.15 2.66
C ALA A 321 4.08 -13.64 1.23
N TRP A 322 3.50 -12.48 0.90
CA TRP A 322 3.63 -11.88 -0.42
C TRP A 322 5.08 -11.57 -0.76
N HIS A 323 5.85 -11.01 0.18
CA HIS A 323 7.27 -10.71 -0.02
C HIS A 323 8.12 -11.97 -0.19
N MET A 324 7.79 -13.09 0.48
CA MET A 324 8.45 -14.38 0.22
C MET A 324 8.23 -14.89 -1.22
N GLY A 325 7.19 -14.40 -1.91
CA GLY A 325 6.94 -14.64 -3.33
C GLY A 325 7.47 -13.56 -4.28
N TRP A 326 8.03 -12.47 -3.76
CA TRP A 326 8.48 -11.33 -4.54
C TRP A 326 9.93 -11.52 -4.98
N GLU A 327 10.17 -11.48 -6.30
CA GLU A 327 11.46 -11.79 -6.93
C GLU A 327 12.64 -11.02 -6.30
N PRO A 328 12.62 -9.68 -6.12
CA PRO A 328 13.67 -8.94 -5.43
C PRO A 328 14.02 -9.46 -4.03
N ALA A 329 13.03 -9.89 -3.26
CA ALA A 329 13.27 -10.44 -1.93
C ALA A 329 13.85 -11.85 -1.98
N GLN A 330 13.43 -12.67 -2.95
CA GLN A 330 13.99 -13.98 -3.20
C GLN A 330 15.47 -13.90 -3.63
N GLU A 331 15.81 -12.94 -4.48
CA GLU A 331 17.21 -12.68 -4.88
C GLU A 331 18.05 -12.21 -3.68
N ALA A 332 17.53 -11.27 -2.89
CA ALA A 332 18.24 -10.66 -1.77
C ALA A 332 18.43 -11.59 -0.56
N SER A 333 17.53 -12.55 -0.36
CA SER A 333 17.51 -13.39 0.85
C SER A 333 17.56 -14.90 0.56
N GLY A 334 17.57 -15.32 -0.70
CA GLY A 334 17.34 -16.71 -1.08
C GLY A 334 15.93 -17.18 -0.73
N SER A 335 15.43 -18.17 -1.44
CA SER A 335 14.02 -18.56 -1.33
C SER A 335 13.78 -19.92 -0.68
N GLY A 336 14.77 -20.82 -0.69
CA GLY A 336 14.62 -22.20 -0.21
C GLY A 336 14.20 -22.36 1.26
N TRP A 337 14.60 -21.44 2.13
CA TRP A 337 14.26 -21.48 3.56
C TRP A 337 12.83 -20.99 3.88
N THR A 338 12.12 -20.39 2.92
CA THR A 338 10.79 -19.80 3.13
C THR A 338 9.67 -20.84 3.14
N VAL A 339 9.87 -21.99 2.49
CA VAL A 339 8.84 -23.04 2.31
C VAL A 339 8.20 -23.50 3.63
N PRO A 340 8.96 -23.76 4.73
CA PRO A 340 8.37 -24.12 6.00
C PRO A 340 7.39 -23.09 6.56
N TYR A 341 7.69 -21.82 6.36
CA TYR A 341 6.90 -20.70 6.85
C TYR A 341 5.65 -20.47 6.00
N LEU A 342 5.79 -20.53 4.68
CA LEU A 342 4.66 -20.47 3.76
C LEU A 342 3.73 -21.69 3.91
N GLY A 343 4.29 -22.88 4.15
CA GLY A 343 3.53 -24.10 4.43
C GLY A 343 2.67 -23.98 5.69
N GLU A 344 3.19 -23.37 6.76
CA GLU A 344 2.40 -23.04 7.96
C GLU A 344 1.22 -22.11 7.63
N LEU A 345 1.43 -21.14 6.73
CA LEU A 345 0.38 -20.20 6.33
C LEU A 345 -0.71 -20.79 5.43
N LEU A 346 -0.51 -21.97 4.81
CA LEU A 346 -1.60 -22.74 4.19
C LEU A 346 -2.64 -23.21 5.23
N GLY A 347 -2.28 -23.22 6.51
CA GLY A 347 -3.17 -23.50 7.63
C GLY A 347 -3.93 -22.28 8.17
N ASP A 348 -3.61 -21.06 7.73
CA ASP A 348 -4.05 -19.81 8.39
C ASP A 348 -5.59 -19.69 8.48
N PRO A 349 -6.18 -19.10 9.53
CA PRO A 349 -7.62 -18.87 9.60
C PRO A 349 -8.16 -17.96 8.48
N TYR A 350 -7.34 -17.10 7.88
CA TYR A 350 -7.76 -16.17 6.82
C TYR A 350 -7.52 -16.73 5.43
N ASP A 351 -8.58 -16.81 4.63
CA ASP A 351 -8.56 -17.26 3.23
C ASP A 351 -7.56 -16.46 2.39
N ALA A 352 -7.53 -15.14 2.61
CA ALA A 352 -6.58 -14.21 2.03
C ALA A 352 -5.11 -14.62 2.28
N VAL A 353 -4.75 -14.93 3.53
CA VAL A 353 -3.38 -15.33 3.89
C VAL A 353 -3.01 -16.65 3.22
N ARG A 354 -3.95 -17.60 3.17
CA ARG A 354 -3.74 -18.90 2.51
C ARG A 354 -3.55 -18.76 1.02
N TYR A 355 -4.36 -17.93 0.36
CA TYR A 355 -4.23 -17.63 -1.06
C TYR A 355 -2.85 -17.04 -1.36
N VAL A 356 -2.45 -15.99 -0.64
CA VAL A 356 -1.16 -15.34 -0.85
C VAL A 356 0.00 -16.31 -0.62
N ALA A 357 -0.04 -17.10 0.46
CA ALA A 357 0.99 -18.09 0.74
C ALA A 357 1.11 -19.14 -0.37
N ALA A 358 -0.02 -19.62 -0.92
CA ALA A 358 -0.03 -20.56 -2.03
C ALA A 358 0.55 -19.94 -3.32
N GLN A 359 0.24 -18.67 -3.62
CA GLN A 359 0.85 -17.98 -4.77
C GLN A 359 2.35 -17.81 -4.59
N SER A 360 2.80 -17.44 -3.38
CA SER A 360 4.23 -17.34 -3.09
C SER A 360 4.94 -18.69 -3.19
N LEU A 361 4.33 -19.79 -2.72
CA LEU A 361 4.89 -21.13 -2.94
C LEU A 361 5.02 -21.47 -4.43
N ARG A 362 4.05 -21.10 -5.26
CA ARG A 362 4.11 -21.35 -6.72
C ARG A 362 5.23 -20.59 -7.42
N SER A 363 5.70 -19.47 -6.85
CA SER A 363 6.88 -18.77 -7.38
C SER A 363 8.20 -19.52 -7.11
N LEU A 364 8.20 -20.51 -6.21
CA LEU A 364 9.42 -21.21 -5.79
C LEU A 364 9.79 -22.37 -6.72
N PRO A 365 11.09 -22.67 -6.89
CA PRO A 365 11.56 -23.79 -7.69
C PRO A 365 10.91 -25.12 -7.28
N GLY A 366 10.33 -25.83 -8.24
CA GLY A 366 9.69 -27.14 -8.03
C GLY A 366 8.26 -27.11 -7.49
N LEU A 367 7.70 -25.93 -7.20
CA LEU A 367 6.35 -25.77 -6.64
C LEU A 367 5.36 -25.02 -7.56
N GLY A 368 5.76 -24.68 -8.78
CA GLY A 368 4.90 -23.95 -9.74
C GLY A 368 3.56 -24.60 -10.06
N ASN A 369 3.48 -25.93 -9.96
CA ASN A 369 2.25 -26.70 -10.18
C ASN A 369 1.53 -27.09 -8.89
N LEU A 370 1.78 -26.38 -7.78
CA LEU A 370 1.11 -26.65 -6.50
C LEU A 370 -0.42 -26.52 -6.65
N ASP A 371 -1.09 -27.67 -6.62
CA ASP A 371 -2.54 -27.76 -6.52
C ASP A 371 -2.94 -27.54 -5.05
N TYR A 372 -3.64 -26.43 -4.81
CA TYR A 372 -4.06 -26.03 -3.48
C TYR A 372 -5.31 -25.17 -3.59
N ASP A 373 -6.41 -25.70 -3.03
CA ASP A 373 -7.64 -24.96 -2.83
C ASP A 373 -7.61 -24.29 -1.43
N TYR A 374 -7.49 -22.96 -1.46
CA TYR A 374 -7.40 -22.13 -0.25
C TYR A 374 -8.72 -22.03 0.51
N VAL A 375 -9.86 -22.39 -0.08
CA VAL A 375 -11.16 -22.44 0.61
C VAL A 375 -11.61 -23.87 0.96
N ALA A 376 -10.78 -24.87 0.66
CA ALA A 376 -11.06 -26.26 1.00
C ALA A 376 -11.22 -26.50 2.52
N PRO A 377 -11.91 -27.60 2.91
CA PRO A 377 -11.99 -28.01 4.31
C PRO A 377 -10.62 -28.12 4.97
N ALA A 378 -10.56 -27.78 6.26
CA ALA A 378 -9.30 -27.70 6.99
C ALA A 378 -8.46 -28.99 6.98
N ALA A 379 -9.09 -30.16 6.85
CA ALA A 379 -8.37 -31.43 6.72
C ALA A 379 -7.54 -31.51 5.41
N ALA A 380 -8.15 -31.19 4.27
CA ALA A 380 -7.48 -31.18 2.97
C ALA A 380 -6.35 -30.14 2.92
N ARG A 381 -6.58 -28.94 3.49
CA ARG A 381 -5.54 -27.90 3.57
C ARG A 381 -4.33 -28.34 4.40
N ARG A 382 -4.57 -29.03 5.52
CA ARG A 382 -3.48 -29.57 6.37
C ARG A 382 -2.69 -30.66 5.65
N GLU A 383 -3.37 -31.54 4.93
CA GLU A 383 -2.72 -32.59 4.12
C GLU A 383 -1.81 -31.97 3.07
N ALA A 384 -2.32 -31.01 2.29
CA ALA A 384 -1.51 -30.29 1.30
C ALA A 384 -0.29 -29.58 1.94
N ALA A 385 -0.45 -28.94 3.10
CA ALA A 385 0.67 -28.33 3.82
C ALA A 385 1.73 -29.36 4.24
N VAL A 386 1.32 -30.53 4.72
CA VAL A 386 2.23 -31.62 5.09
C VAL A 386 2.99 -32.15 3.87
N ASP A 387 2.31 -32.28 2.73
CA ASP A 387 2.94 -32.77 1.50
C ASP A 387 3.96 -31.78 0.94
N VAL A 388 3.66 -30.48 0.96
CA VAL A 388 4.62 -29.41 0.61
C VAL A 388 5.86 -29.50 1.50
N LEU A 389 5.69 -29.63 2.82
CA LEU A 389 6.81 -29.75 3.75
C LEU A 389 7.63 -31.03 3.54
N ARG A 390 6.98 -32.15 3.21
CA ARG A 390 7.65 -33.43 2.92
C ARG A 390 8.49 -33.35 1.64
N ALA A 391 7.92 -32.76 0.59
CA ALA A 391 8.62 -32.55 -0.68
C ALA A 391 9.83 -31.64 -0.49
N TRP A 392 9.65 -30.53 0.23
CA TRP A 392 10.74 -29.61 0.56
C TRP A 392 11.87 -30.27 1.35
N ARG A 393 11.57 -31.02 2.41
CA ARG A 393 12.59 -31.73 3.22
C ARG A 393 13.46 -32.67 2.39
N SER A 394 12.92 -33.19 1.28
CA SER A 394 13.61 -34.11 0.38
C SER A 394 14.35 -33.39 -0.76
N SER A 395 14.26 -32.06 -0.83
CA SER A 395 14.84 -31.22 -1.88
C SER A 395 16.22 -30.65 -1.47
N PRO A 396 17.07 -30.25 -2.45
CA PRO A 396 18.33 -29.56 -2.15
C PRO A 396 18.13 -28.26 -1.34
N ALA A 397 17.03 -27.54 -1.58
CA ALA A 397 16.68 -26.28 -0.91
C ALA A 397 16.61 -26.40 0.62
N ALA A 398 16.27 -27.58 1.16
CA ALA A 398 16.25 -27.82 2.61
C ALA A 398 17.65 -27.89 3.24
N THR A 399 18.70 -27.98 2.42
CA THR A 399 20.09 -28.06 2.88
C THR A 399 20.91 -26.80 2.55
N GLU A 400 20.43 -25.95 1.65
CA GLU A 400 21.11 -24.72 1.20
C GLU A 400 21.32 -23.69 2.30
N ARG A 401 20.39 -23.55 3.25
CA ARG A 401 20.47 -22.49 4.27
C ARG A 401 19.94 -22.92 5.63
N ARG A 402 20.80 -22.86 6.66
CA ARG A 402 20.55 -23.37 8.02
C ARG A 402 21.01 -22.38 9.10
N ASP A 403 20.61 -21.12 8.95
CA ASP A 403 21.00 -20.05 9.87
C ASP A 403 20.10 -20.09 11.13
N ALA A 404 20.70 -19.90 12.31
CA ALA A 404 19.96 -19.88 13.57
C ALA A 404 18.90 -18.77 13.61
N ARG A 405 19.13 -17.66 12.91
CA ARG A 405 18.14 -16.57 12.78
C ARG A 405 16.86 -16.98 12.04
N LEU A 406 16.95 -18.05 11.26
CA LEU A 406 15.84 -18.68 10.55
C LEU A 406 15.29 -19.90 11.33
N LEU A 407 15.55 -19.96 12.64
CA LEU A 407 15.11 -21.02 13.54
C LEU A 407 15.58 -22.42 13.10
N TYR A 408 16.81 -22.52 12.61
CA TYR A 408 17.48 -23.81 12.43
C TYR A 408 18.35 -24.14 13.65
N ALA A 409 18.24 -25.38 14.12
CA ALA A 409 19.09 -25.93 15.17
C ALA A 409 20.50 -26.23 14.62
N ARG A 410 21.46 -26.48 15.52
CA ARG A 410 22.86 -26.75 15.16
C ARG A 410 23.06 -28.00 14.31
N ASP A 411 22.14 -28.96 14.41
CA ASP A 411 22.13 -30.17 13.57
C ASP A 411 21.56 -29.92 12.16
N GLY A 412 21.10 -28.69 11.89
CA GLY A 412 20.53 -28.28 10.62
C GLY A 412 19.05 -28.63 10.45
N SER A 413 18.39 -29.15 11.49
CA SER A 413 16.94 -29.32 11.52
C SER A 413 16.24 -28.00 11.84
N LEU A 414 14.97 -27.87 11.46
CA LEU A 414 14.13 -26.75 11.92
C LEU A 414 13.85 -26.92 13.42
N ASP A 415 14.07 -25.87 14.20
CA ASP A 415 13.70 -25.79 15.61
C ASP A 415 12.17 -25.58 15.73
N THR A 416 11.45 -26.67 15.50
CA THR A 416 9.99 -26.71 15.59
C THR A 416 9.47 -26.31 16.97
N ALA A 417 10.25 -26.51 18.03
CA ALA A 417 9.88 -26.09 19.37
C ALA A 417 9.92 -24.55 19.49
N ALA A 418 10.96 -23.89 18.97
CA ALA A 418 11.02 -22.43 18.89
C ALA A 418 9.93 -21.86 17.99
N MET A 419 9.71 -22.45 16.81
CA MET A 419 8.62 -22.04 15.92
C MET A 419 7.27 -22.13 16.63
N ARG A 420 7.01 -23.22 17.37
CA ARG A 420 5.76 -23.39 18.11
C ARG A 420 5.58 -22.35 19.21
N ARG A 421 6.63 -22.07 20.00
CA ARG A 421 6.58 -21.01 21.03
C ARG A 421 6.21 -19.66 20.43
N LEU A 422 6.78 -19.29 19.29
CA LEU A 422 6.44 -18.04 18.60
C LEU A 422 5.01 -18.08 18.06
N PHE A 423 4.60 -19.17 17.44
CA PHE A 423 3.24 -19.36 16.93
C PHE A 423 2.17 -19.26 18.03
N ASP A 424 2.46 -19.74 19.23
CA ASP A 424 1.55 -19.64 20.37
C ASP A 424 1.33 -18.20 20.86
N THR A 425 2.23 -17.27 20.49
CA THR A 425 2.09 -15.82 20.73
C THR A 425 1.45 -15.06 19.57
N ARG A 426 0.92 -15.77 18.56
CA ARG A 426 0.31 -15.15 17.37
C ARG A 426 -0.86 -14.25 17.72
N ASP A 427 -0.87 -13.07 17.11
CA ASP A 427 -2.04 -12.21 17.12
C ASP A 427 -3.19 -12.87 16.35
N ARG A 428 -4.16 -13.37 17.11
CA ARG A 428 -5.38 -14.03 16.63
C ARG A 428 -6.60 -13.14 16.70
N ARG A 429 -6.42 -11.83 16.97
CA ARG A 429 -7.54 -10.89 16.96
C ARG A 429 -8.16 -10.88 15.57
N PRO A 430 -9.50 -10.85 15.47
CA PRO A 430 -10.17 -10.61 14.20
C PRO A 430 -9.68 -9.28 13.61
N LEU A 431 -9.17 -9.34 12.38
CA LEU A 431 -8.78 -8.20 11.58
C LEU A 431 -9.72 -8.05 10.40
N PHE A 432 -10.20 -6.82 10.18
CA PHE A 432 -10.93 -6.42 8.99
C PHE A 432 -10.22 -5.22 8.37
N LEU A 433 -9.63 -5.42 7.19
CA LEU A 433 -8.98 -4.37 6.42
C LEU A 433 -10.01 -3.74 5.48
N ARG A 434 -10.24 -2.44 5.67
CA ARG A 434 -11.29 -1.67 5.02
C ARG A 434 -10.75 -1.04 3.75
N GLU A 435 -10.79 -1.82 2.68
CA GLU A 435 -10.46 -1.40 1.31
C GLU A 435 -11.42 -0.38 0.75
#